data_AF-C3YYX0-F1
#
_entry.id   AF-C3YYX0-F1
#
_cell.length_a   1.000
_cell.length_b   1.000
_cell.length_c   1.000
_cell.angle_alpha   90.00
_cell.angle_beta   90.00
_cell.angle_gamma   90.00
#
_symmetry.space_group_name_H-M   'P 1'
#
loop_
_entity.id
_entity.type
_entity.pdbx_description
1 polymer ?
#
loop_
_entity_poly.entity_id
_entity_poly.type
_entity_poly.pdbx_seq_one_letter_code
_entity_poly.pdbx_strand_id
1 'polypeptide(L)'
;VPTSLGCYQDNPYQSPVLSGLATSATKMTVQGCLAFCRSSEHRYAGVVNRYGCRCGNGFQGDTVVSRRLPDSDCTAPCGGDKSQFCGG
;
A
#
# COMPACT_ATOMS: atom_id res chain seq x y z
N VAL A 1 2.99 -16.93 2.57
CA VAL A 1 3.70 -15.87 1.82
C VAL A 1 2.70 -14.79 1.44
N PRO A 2 2.91 -13.51 1.78
CA PRO A 2 2.06 -12.42 1.28
C PRO A 2 2.23 -12.33 -0.24
N THR A 3 1.12 -12.32 -0.98
CA THR A 3 1.12 -12.14 -2.44
C THR A 3 0.92 -10.66 -2.75
N SER A 4 1.75 -10.09 -3.61
CA SER A 4 1.50 -8.76 -4.15
C SER A 4 0.27 -8.79 -5.06
N LEU A 5 -0.67 -7.88 -4.86
CA LEU A 5 -1.86 -7.74 -5.71
C LEU A 5 -1.59 -6.82 -6.93
N GLY A 6 -0.48 -6.09 -6.91
CA GLY A 6 -0.04 -5.20 -7.99
C GLY A 6 0.05 -3.73 -7.57
N CYS A 7 0.40 -2.89 -8.54
CA CYS A 7 0.42 -1.44 -8.42
C CYS A 7 -0.95 -0.84 -8.74
N TYR A 8 -1.40 0.13 -7.94
CA TYR A 8 -2.70 0.79 -8.12
C TYR A 8 -2.56 2.30 -7.92
N GLN A 9 -3.24 3.07 -8.78
CA GLN A 9 -3.34 4.51 -8.62
C GLN A 9 -4.19 4.85 -7.39
N ASP A 10 -3.58 5.51 -6.40
CA ASP A 10 -4.24 5.93 -5.17
C ASP A 10 -4.53 7.44 -5.18
N ASN A 11 -5.74 7.83 -4.77
CA ASN A 11 -6.09 9.22 -4.50
C ASN A 11 -6.59 9.33 -3.06
N PRO A 12 -5.71 9.63 -2.09
CA PRO A 12 -6.03 9.53 -0.68
C PRO A 12 -7.05 10.56 -0.19
N TYR A 13 -7.29 11.63 -0.96
CA TYR A 13 -8.15 12.75 -0.55
C TYR A 13 -9.58 12.62 -1.05
N GLN A 14 -9.81 11.87 -2.13
CA GLN A 14 -11.13 11.77 -2.77
C GLN A 14 -11.61 10.33 -2.90
N SER A 15 -10.72 9.39 -3.24
CA SER A 15 -11.09 8.00 -3.48
C SER A 15 -9.89 7.10 -3.21
N PRO A 16 -9.51 6.92 -1.93
CA PRO A 16 -8.39 6.05 -1.57
C PRO A 16 -8.70 4.62 -2.02
N VAL A 17 -7.71 3.87 -2.48
CA VAL A 17 -7.85 2.44 -2.81
C VAL A 17 -8.17 1.65 -1.54
N LEU A 18 -7.54 2.01 -0.42
CA LEU A 18 -7.75 1.43 0.90
C LEU A 18 -8.15 2.53 1.89
N SER A 19 -9.36 2.42 2.46
CA SER A 19 -9.96 3.43 3.35
C SER A 19 -9.91 3.09 4.85
N GLY A 20 -9.12 2.11 5.25
CA GLY A 20 -8.91 1.77 6.66
C GLY A 20 -7.85 2.64 7.32
N LEU A 21 -7.22 2.10 8.37
CA LEU A 21 -6.15 2.81 9.08
C LEU A 21 -4.96 3.12 8.18
N ALA A 22 -4.25 4.20 8.48
CA ALA A 22 -3.05 4.61 7.79
C ALA A 22 -1.99 5.08 8.78
N THR A 23 -0.72 4.90 8.40
CA THR A 23 0.43 5.38 9.17
C THR A 23 1.57 5.74 8.23
N SER A 24 2.59 6.41 8.75
CA SER A 24 3.81 6.71 8.00
C SER A 24 5.04 6.54 8.90
N ALA A 25 6.14 6.05 8.33
CA ALA A 25 7.40 5.90 9.02
C ALA A 25 8.58 6.11 8.07
N THR A 26 9.62 6.81 8.54
CA THR A 26 10.85 7.00 7.77
C THR A 26 11.57 5.67 7.48
N LYS A 27 11.39 4.68 8.36
CA LYS A 27 11.92 3.31 8.21
C LYS A 27 10.86 2.31 7.73
N MET A 28 9.91 2.74 6.89
CA MET A 28 8.85 1.84 6.38
C MET A 28 9.45 0.65 5.59
N THR A 29 8.84 -0.52 5.74
CA THR A 29 9.09 -1.73 4.94
C THR A 29 7.75 -2.37 4.56
N VAL A 30 7.76 -3.24 3.54
CA VAL A 30 6.54 -3.97 3.13
C VAL A 30 6.02 -4.82 4.29
N GLN A 31 6.91 -5.53 4.99
CA GLN A 31 6.56 -6.37 6.13
C GLN A 31 6.07 -5.54 7.31
N GLY A 32 6.65 -4.37 7.55
CA GLY A 32 6.19 -3.44 8.60
C GLY A 32 4.76 -2.99 8.36
N CYS A 33 4.44 -2.60 7.12
CA CYS A 33 3.07 -2.23 6.75
C CYS A 33 2.09 -3.42 6.86
N LEU A 34 2.48 -4.60 6.38
CA LEU A 34 1.68 -5.81 6.51
C LEU A 34 1.42 -6.18 7.99
N ALA A 35 2.43 -6.08 8.84
CA ALA A 35 2.30 -6.36 10.27
C ALA A 35 1.36 -5.38 10.95
N PHE A 36 1.50 -4.08 10.65
CA PHE A 36 0.61 -3.03 11.14
C PHE A 36 -0.85 -3.33 10.76
N CYS A 37 -1.14 -3.52 9.47
CA CYS A 37 -2.51 -3.77 9.03
C CYS A 37 -3.11 -5.06 9.61
N ARG A 38 -2.30 -6.13 9.73
CA ARG A 38 -2.76 -7.37 10.37
C ARG A 38 -3.07 -7.19 11.85
N SER A 39 -2.24 -6.44 12.58
CA SER A 39 -2.48 -6.15 14.00
C SER A 39 -3.72 -5.29 14.24
N SER A 40 -4.16 -4.58 13.20
CA SER A 40 -5.39 -3.79 13.18
C SER A 40 -6.55 -4.50 12.47
N GLU A 41 -6.50 -5.83 12.34
CA GLU A 41 -7.56 -6.67 11.77
C GLU A 41 -7.97 -6.30 10.33
N HIS A 42 -7.02 -5.79 9.54
CA HIS A 42 -7.24 -5.47 8.13
C HIS A 42 -6.72 -6.56 7.19
N ARG A 43 -7.52 -6.88 6.16
CA ARG A 43 -7.19 -7.90 5.15
C ARG A 43 -6.08 -7.47 4.18
N TYR A 44 -6.05 -6.19 3.81
CA TYR A 44 -5.17 -5.63 2.81
C TYR A 44 -4.26 -4.57 3.40
N ALA A 45 -3.07 -4.46 2.82
CA ALA A 45 -2.08 -3.43 3.11
C ALA A 45 -1.57 -2.84 1.79
N GLY A 46 -1.35 -1.54 1.77
CA GLY A 46 -0.79 -0.79 0.64
C GLY A 46 0.33 0.11 1.13
N VAL A 47 1.48 0.01 0.48
CA VAL A 47 2.63 0.88 0.73
C VAL A 47 2.63 2.02 -0.28
N VAL A 48 2.85 3.25 0.18
CA VAL A 48 2.72 4.46 -0.65
C VAL A 48 3.86 5.44 -0.39
N ASN A 49 4.39 6.05 -1.46
CA ASN A 49 5.42 7.10 -1.41
C ASN A 49 6.56 6.81 -0.42
N ARG A 50 7.13 5.60 -0.46
CA ARG A 50 8.32 5.15 0.31
C ARG A 50 8.14 4.97 1.82
N TYR A 51 7.23 5.73 2.42
CA TYR A 51 7.10 5.89 3.88
C TYR A 51 5.70 5.58 4.40
N GLY A 52 4.69 5.64 3.53
CA GLY A 52 3.30 5.48 3.90
C GLY A 52 2.86 4.03 3.90
N CYS A 53 1.90 3.74 4.78
CA CYS A 53 1.17 2.48 4.84
C CYS A 53 -0.31 2.78 4.99
N ARG A 54 -1.14 2.05 4.24
CA ARG A 54 -2.60 2.11 4.28
C ARG A 54 -3.15 0.70 4.44
N CYS A 55 -4.24 0.58 5.17
CA CYS A 55 -4.91 -0.68 5.42
C CYS A 55 -6.34 -0.65 4.90
N GLY A 56 -6.92 -1.82 4.64
CA GLY A 56 -8.34 -1.91 4.27
C GLY A 56 -8.86 -3.34 4.29
N ASN A 57 -10.19 -3.48 4.32
CA ASN A 57 -10.87 -4.78 4.25
C ASN A 57 -11.43 -5.10 2.86
N GLY A 58 -11.40 -4.11 1.98
CA GLY A 58 -11.81 -4.17 0.59
C GLY A 58 -11.16 -3.01 -0.16
N PHE A 59 -11.29 -3.08 -1.47
CA PHE A 59 -10.93 -2.00 -2.36
C PHE A 59 -12.11 -1.03 -2.46
N GLN A 60 -11.83 0.27 -2.37
CA GLN A 60 -12.84 1.31 -2.49
C GLN A 60 -13.11 1.64 -3.96
N GLY A 61 -14.38 1.52 -4.36
CA GLY A 61 -14.89 1.75 -5.71
C GLY A 61 -14.94 0.48 -6.56
N ASP A 62 -15.99 0.35 -7.38
CA ASP A 62 -16.25 -0.78 -8.29
C ASP A 62 -15.19 -0.94 -9.40
N THR A 63 -14.19 -0.07 -9.44
CA THR A 63 -13.26 0.11 -10.57
C THR A 63 -11.80 -0.06 -10.18
N VAL A 64 -11.46 -0.68 -9.05
CA VAL A 64 -10.03 -0.88 -8.70
C VAL A 64 -9.25 -1.64 -9.77
N VAL A 65 -9.91 -2.51 -10.56
CA VAL A 65 -9.31 -3.12 -11.75
C VAL A 65 -8.86 -2.07 -12.77
N SER A 66 -9.66 -1.01 -12.99
CA SER A 66 -9.30 0.08 -13.92
C SER A 66 -8.29 1.07 -13.35
N ARG A 67 -7.92 0.95 -12.06
CA ARG A 67 -6.87 1.75 -11.43
C ARG A 67 -5.54 0.99 -11.33
N ARG A 68 -5.47 -0.24 -11.85
CA ARG A 68 -4.23 -1.01 -11.87
C ARG A 68 -3.23 -0.35 -12.82
N LEU A 69 -2.01 -0.16 -12.34
CA LEU A 69 -0.89 0.39 -13.09
C LEU A 69 0.14 -0.72 -13.40
N PRO A 70 1.04 -0.49 -14.37
CA PRO A 70 2.26 -1.28 -14.48
C PRO A 70 3.03 -1.32 -13.15
N ASP A 71 3.59 -2.48 -12.80
CA ASP A 71 4.38 -2.59 -11.55
C ASP A 71 5.62 -1.67 -11.56
N SER A 72 6.08 -1.24 -12.74
CA SER A 72 7.15 -0.25 -12.92
C SER A 72 6.83 1.13 -12.36
N ASP A 73 5.54 1.44 -12.15
CA ASP A 73 5.12 2.74 -11.59
C ASP A 73 5.18 2.74 -10.06
N CYS A 74 5.31 1.57 -9.42
CA CYS A 74 5.39 1.39 -7.98
C CYS A 74 6.78 0.91 -7.52
N THR A 75 7.86 1.46 -8.10
CA THR A 75 9.24 1.00 -7.81
C THR A 75 10.01 1.92 -6.85
N ALA A 76 9.35 2.80 -6.10
CA ALA A 76 10.03 3.67 -5.15
C ALA A 76 10.59 2.84 -3.99
N PRO A 77 11.92 2.88 -3.73
CA PRO A 77 12.52 2.13 -2.62
C PRO A 77 11.92 2.52 -1.27
N CYS A 78 11.63 1.53 -0.44
CA CYS A 78 11.16 1.76 0.93
C CYS A 78 12.21 2.49 1.77
N GLY A 79 11.75 3.31 2.72
CA GLY A 79 12.65 4.07 3.59
C GLY A 79 13.48 3.21 4.56
N GLY A 80 12.94 2.07 5.00
CA GLY A 80 13.59 1.14 5.93
C GLY A 80 14.36 -0.02 5.27
N ASP A 81 14.05 -0.33 4.01
CA ASP A 81 14.70 -1.39 3.24
C ASP A 81 14.70 -1.05 1.74
N LYS A 82 15.86 -0.65 1.21
CA LYS A 82 16.00 -0.24 -0.19
C LYS A 82 15.92 -1.40 -1.19
N SER A 83 15.93 -2.65 -0.73
CA SER A 83 15.71 -3.82 -1.58
C SER A 83 14.23 -4.07 -1.90
N GLN A 84 13.34 -3.35 -1.23
CA GLN A 84 11.89 -3.46 -1.37
C GLN A 84 11.30 -2.21 -2.00
N PHE A 85 10.17 -2.38 -2.67
CA PHE A 85 9.41 -1.28 -3.26
C PHE A 85 8.18 -0.92 -2.40
N CYS A 86 7.99 0.37 -2.17
CA CYS A 86 6.94 0.95 -1.33
C CYS A 86 6.11 2.00 -2.09
N GLY A 87 5.64 1.64 -3.28
CA GLY A 87 4.77 2.47 -4.12
C GLY A 87 5.55 3.44 -5.00
N GLY A 88 4.98 4.62 -5.24
CA GLY A 88 5.50 5.68 -6.11
C GLY A 88 4.88 7.01 -5.73
#